data_AF-A0A221JY56-F1
#
_entry.id   AF-A0A221JY56-F1
#
_cell.length_a   1.000
_cell.length_b   1.000
_cell.length_c   1.000
_cell.angle_alpha   90.00
_cell.angle_beta   90.00
_cell.angle_gamma   90.00
#
_symmetry.space_group_name_H-M   'P 1'
#
loop_
_entity.id
_entity.type
_entity.pdbx_description
1 polymer ?
#
loop_
_entity_poly.entity_id
_entity_poly.type
_entity_poly.pdbx_seq_one_letter_code
_entity_poly.pdbx_strand_id
1 'polypeptide(L)'
;MISRFLSIFALGATVMAASQATASVATPPAGHQGQWWTNPLGCEYSRAGRPGETMWFLIINTAKPGCPTYIAGTTWGGIYRAHGTILKR
;
A
#
# COMPACT_ATOMS: atom_id res chain seq x y z
N MET A 1 -47.04 31.54 31.57
CA MET A 1 -47.12 30.59 30.44
C MET A 1 -46.88 31.42 29.19
N ILE A 2 -45.88 31.28 28.32
CA ILE A 2 -45.04 30.16 27.87
C ILE A 2 -43.69 30.74 27.41
N SER A 3 -42.62 30.09 27.83
CA SER A 3 -41.22 30.38 27.47
C SER A 3 -40.96 30.04 26.00
N ARG A 4 -40.34 30.94 25.24
CA ARG A 4 -39.81 30.65 23.89
C ARG A 4 -38.29 30.60 23.97
N PHE A 5 -37.77 29.41 24.20
CA PHE A 5 -36.36 29.11 24.01
C PHE A 5 -36.05 29.14 22.51
N LEU A 6 -35.28 30.12 22.05
CA LEU A 6 -34.66 30.13 20.73
C LEU A 6 -33.37 29.31 20.81
N SER A 7 -33.42 28.06 20.35
CA SER A 7 -32.27 27.17 20.24
C SER A 7 -31.36 27.63 19.09
N ILE A 8 -30.10 27.89 19.43
CA ILE A 8 -29.02 28.22 18.50
C ILE A 8 -28.63 26.94 17.75
N PHE A 9 -28.84 26.91 16.43
CA PHE A 9 -28.30 25.85 15.57
C PHE A 9 -26.81 26.11 15.36
N ALA A 10 -25.96 25.34 16.05
CA ALA A 10 -24.52 25.33 15.80
C ALA A 10 -24.24 24.61 14.47
N LEU A 11 -23.61 25.31 13.53
CA LEU A 11 -23.04 24.69 12.32
C LEU A 11 -21.85 23.80 12.72
N GLY A 12 -22.09 22.50 12.85
CA GLY A 12 -21.05 21.50 12.95
C GLY A 12 -20.40 21.29 11.59
N ALA A 13 -19.23 21.87 11.35
CA ALA A 13 -18.40 21.54 10.20
C ALA A 13 -17.90 20.09 10.37
N THR A 14 -18.48 19.16 9.62
CA THR A 14 -18.01 17.78 9.55
C THR A 14 -16.74 17.76 8.71
N VAL A 15 -15.60 17.68 9.39
CA VAL A 15 -14.33 17.39 8.73
C VAL A 15 -14.43 15.95 8.23
N MET A 16 -14.64 15.77 6.92
CA MET A 16 -14.48 14.48 6.26
C MET A 16 -13.01 14.11 6.36
N ALA A 17 -12.63 13.43 7.44
CA ALA A 17 -11.35 12.77 7.54
C ALA A 17 -11.31 11.71 6.43
N ALA A 18 -10.70 12.07 5.29
CA ALA A 18 -10.33 11.10 4.28
C ALA A 18 -9.37 10.12 4.95
N SER A 19 -9.91 8.99 5.42
CA SER A 19 -9.10 7.86 5.82
C SER A 19 -8.32 7.47 4.57
N GLN A 20 -7.05 7.88 4.51
CA GLN A 20 -6.09 7.24 3.64
C GLN A 20 -5.99 5.81 4.14
N ALA A 21 -6.88 4.96 3.63
CA ALA A 21 -6.61 3.54 3.58
C ALA A 21 -5.27 3.45 2.85
N THR A 22 -4.21 3.19 3.61
CA THR A 22 -2.94 2.73 3.06
C THR A 22 -3.31 1.58 2.16
N ALA A 23 -3.34 1.83 0.84
CA ALA A 23 -3.61 0.78 -0.13
C ALA A 23 -2.57 -0.28 0.17
N SER A 24 -3.01 -1.41 0.74
CA SER A 24 -2.14 -2.49 1.09
C SER A 24 -1.48 -2.90 -0.22
N VAL A 25 -0.17 -2.75 -0.28
CA VAL A 25 0.57 -3.06 -1.49
C VAL A 25 0.38 -4.55 -1.72
N ALA A 26 -0.33 -4.89 -2.80
CA ALA A 26 -0.61 -6.27 -3.11
C ALA A 26 0.70 -7.07 -3.20
N THR A 27 0.72 -8.22 -2.52
CA THR A 27 1.80 -9.19 -2.59
C THR A 27 1.37 -10.39 -3.44
N PRO A 28 2.33 -11.15 -3.99
CA PRO A 28 2.01 -12.40 -4.67
C PRO A 28 1.32 -13.39 -3.72
N PRO A 29 0.44 -14.27 -4.24
CA PRO A 29 -0.17 -15.32 -3.44
C PRO A 29 0.87 -16.18 -2.72
N ALA A 30 0.51 -16.65 -1.52
CA ALA A 30 1.33 -17.61 -0.78
C ALA A 30 1.57 -18.86 -1.66
N GLY A 31 2.83 -19.27 -1.78
CA GLY A 31 3.20 -20.42 -2.60
C GLY A 31 3.34 -20.13 -4.10
N HIS A 32 3.22 -18.88 -4.56
CA HIS A 32 3.63 -18.52 -5.92
C HIS A 32 5.06 -19.01 -6.16
N GLN A 33 5.31 -19.73 -7.25
CA GLN A 33 6.64 -20.27 -7.60
C GLN A 33 7.29 -19.56 -8.78
N GLY A 34 6.54 -18.72 -9.50
CA GLY A 34 7.03 -18.02 -10.69
C GLY A 34 8.11 -16.99 -10.37
N GLN A 35 9.07 -16.86 -11.28
CA GLN A 35 10.12 -15.83 -11.22
C GLN A 35 9.52 -14.42 -11.31
N TRP A 36 8.43 -14.25 -12.06
CA TRP A 36 7.71 -12.99 -12.29
C TRP A 36 6.31 -12.96 -11.65
N TRP A 37 5.85 -11.77 -11.30
CA TRP A 37 4.48 -11.53 -10.82
C TRP A 37 4.00 -10.12 -11.18
N THR A 38 2.73 -9.99 -11.54
CA THR A 38 2.09 -8.72 -11.86
C THR A 38 1.03 -8.41 -10.83
N ASN A 39 1.09 -7.20 -10.25
CA ASN A 39 0.09 -6.78 -9.26
C ASN A 39 -1.22 -6.34 -9.94
N PRO A 40 -2.32 -6.16 -9.18
CA PRO A 40 -3.60 -5.70 -9.74
C PRO A 40 -3.54 -4.30 -10.39
N LEU A 41 -2.53 -3.50 -10.04
CA LEU A 41 -2.28 -2.21 -10.69
C LEU A 41 -1.57 -2.36 -12.04
N GLY A 42 -1.07 -3.55 -12.42
CA GLY A 42 -0.30 -3.77 -13.65
C GLY A 42 1.16 -3.35 -13.54
N CYS A 43 1.75 -3.34 -12.35
CA CYS A 43 3.19 -3.23 -12.13
C CYS A 43 3.78 -4.65 -12.13
N GLU A 44 4.92 -4.84 -12.78
CA GLU A 44 5.57 -6.14 -12.86
C GLU A 44 6.77 -6.23 -11.91
N TYR A 45 6.93 -7.38 -11.26
CA TYR A 45 7.96 -7.60 -10.26
C TYR A 45 8.80 -8.84 -10.55
N SER A 46 10.09 -8.70 -10.22
CA SER A 46 11.11 -9.72 -10.25
C SER A 46 11.41 -10.32 -8.88
N ARG A 47 11.27 -11.64 -8.74
CA ARG A 47 11.68 -12.38 -7.53
C ARG A 47 13.20 -12.40 -7.40
N ALA A 48 13.71 -12.11 -6.21
CA ALA A 48 15.10 -12.31 -5.84
C ALA A 48 15.22 -12.53 -4.32
N GLY A 49 16.38 -12.99 -3.85
CA GLY A 49 16.62 -13.24 -2.43
C GLY A 49 17.72 -14.27 -2.21
N ARG A 50 18.26 -14.34 -0.99
CA ARG A 50 19.11 -15.45 -0.57
C ARG A 50 18.27 -16.71 -0.37
N PRO A 51 18.87 -17.91 -0.22
CA PRO A 51 18.14 -19.10 0.20
C PRO A 51 17.33 -18.83 1.48
N GLY A 52 16.02 -19.10 1.44
CA GLY A 52 15.09 -18.80 2.53
C GLY A 52 14.53 -17.38 2.56
N GLU A 53 14.95 -16.52 1.63
CA GLU A 53 14.40 -15.19 1.44
C GLU A 53 13.63 -15.09 0.13
N THR A 54 12.64 -14.21 0.11
CA THR A 54 11.92 -13.85 -1.10
C THR A 54 11.62 -12.36 -1.04
N MET A 55 12.11 -11.64 -2.01
CA MET A 55 11.88 -10.21 -2.21
C MET A 55 11.51 -9.98 -3.66
N TRP A 56 10.73 -8.94 -3.91
CA TRP A 56 10.15 -8.67 -5.22
C TRP A 56 10.48 -7.25 -5.62
N PHE A 57 11.27 -7.09 -6.66
CA PHE A 57 11.76 -5.80 -7.14
C PHE A 57 10.96 -5.36 -8.37
N LEU A 58 10.60 -4.09 -8.46
CA LEU A 58 9.89 -3.54 -9.60
C LEU A 58 10.73 -3.66 -10.87
N ILE A 59 10.16 -4.19 -11.94
CA ILE A 59 10.76 -4.14 -13.27
C ILE A 59 10.60 -2.71 -13.78
N ILE A 60 11.71 -1.96 -13.79
CA ILE A 60 11.72 -0.50 -13.97
C ILE A 60 11.00 -0.02 -15.24
N ASN A 61 11.02 -0.81 -16.31
CA ASN A 61 10.36 -0.49 -17.58
C ASN A 61 8.82 -0.48 -17.47
N THR A 62 8.27 -1.04 -16.39
CA THR A 62 6.83 -1.07 -16.09
C THR A 62 6.43 -0.08 -14.99
N ALA A 63 7.39 0.72 -14.51
CA ALA A 63 7.17 1.66 -13.42
C ALA A 63 6.16 2.75 -13.81
N LYS A 64 5.17 2.97 -12.94
CA LYS A 64 4.17 4.03 -13.05
C LYS A 64 3.78 4.55 -11.66
N PRO A 65 3.13 5.72 -11.57
CA PRO A 65 2.68 6.25 -10.28
C PRO A 65 1.87 5.20 -9.51
N GLY A 66 2.24 4.98 -8.25
CA GLY A 66 1.60 3.99 -7.39
C GLY A 66 2.23 2.59 -7.43
N CYS A 67 3.26 2.31 -8.23
CA CYS A 67 4.06 1.10 -8.11
C CYS A 67 5.13 1.26 -7.02
N PRO A 68 5.17 0.43 -5.98
CA PRO A 68 6.34 0.40 -5.09
C PRO A 68 7.59 -0.10 -5.82
N THR A 69 8.76 0.40 -5.44
CA THR A 69 10.05 -0.02 -6.03
C THR A 69 10.44 -1.44 -5.66
N TYR A 70 9.95 -1.90 -4.50
CA TYR A 70 9.99 -3.28 -4.10
C TYR A 70 8.79 -3.58 -3.21
N ILE A 71 8.31 -4.82 -3.30
CA ILE A 71 7.26 -5.33 -2.42
C ILE A 71 7.85 -6.33 -1.43
N ALA A 72 7.40 -6.17 -0.17
CA ALA A 72 7.82 -6.97 0.96
C ALA A 72 7.70 -8.46 0.66
N GLY A 73 8.69 -9.22 1.13
CA GLY A 73 8.57 -10.66 1.29
C GLY A 73 9.43 -11.14 2.45
N THR A 74 9.43 -12.44 2.70
CA THR A 74 10.12 -13.04 3.84
C THR A 74 11.63 -12.83 3.73
N THR A 75 12.28 -12.23 4.73
CA THR A 75 13.75 -12.17 4.82
C THR A 75 14.28 -13.04 5.96
N TRP A 76 15.59 -13.28 6.00
CA TRP A 76 16.21 -14.14 7.01
C TRP A 76 15.94 -13.59 8.43
N GLY A 77 15.45 -14.46 9.32
CA GLY A 77 15.01 -14.07 10.66
C GLY A 77 13.57 -13.52 10.75
N GLY A 78 12.77 -13.62 9.68
CA GLY A 78 11.35 -13.21 9.70
C GLY A 78 11.15 -11.69 9.68
N ILE A 79 12.18 -10.92 9.31
CA ILE A 79 12.09 -9.46 9.24
C ILE A 79 11.29 -9.09 7.98
N TYR A 80 10.15 -8.43 8.17
CA TYR A 80 9.38 -7.86 7.08
C TYR A 80 9.97 -6.50 6.69
N ARG A 81 10.30 -6.29 5.41
CA ARG A 81 10.65 -4.95 4.91
C ARG A 81 9.40 -4.23 4.44
N ALA A 82 9.16 -3.01 4.92
CA ALA A 82 8.10 -2.15 4.38
C ALA A 82 8.34 -1.87 2.89
N HIS A 83 7.28 -1.76 2.09
CA HIS A 83 7.37 -1.53 0.64
C HIS A 83 8.09 -0.22 0.33
N GLY A 84 8.99 -0.23 -0.66
CA GLY A 84 9.72 0.96 -1.08
C GLY A 84 8.85 1.93 -1.87
N THR A 85 8.93 3.22 -1.60
CA THR A 85 8.28 4.24 -2.44
C THR A 85 9.10 4.49 -3.71
N ILE A 86 8.42 4.82 -4.81
CA ILE A 86 9.10 5.49 -5.93
C ILE A 86 9.52 6.87 -5.44
N LEU A 87 10.81 7.16 -5.49
CA LEU A 87 11.33 8.53 -5.35
C LEU A 87 10.66 9.36 -6.44
N LYS A 88 9.83 10.32 -6.05
CA LYS A 88 9.25 11.29 -6.99
C LYS A 88 10.42 11.93 -7.74
N ARG A 89 10.43 11.79 -9.08
CA ARG A 89 11.38 12.50 -9.94
C ARG A 89 11.08 13.99 -9.88
#